data_AF-A0A529TD18-F1
#
_entry.id   AF-A0A529TD18-F1
#
_cell.length_a   1.000
_cell.length_b   1.000
_cell.length_c   1.000
_cell.angle_alpha   90.00
_cell.angle_beta   90.00
_cell.angle_gamma   90.00
#
_symmetry.space_group_name_H-M   'P 1'
#
loop_
_entity.id
_entity.type
_entity.pdbx_description
1 polymer ?
#
loop_
_entity_poly.entity_id
_entity_poly.type
_entity_poly.pdbx_seq_one_letter_code
_entity_poly.pdbx_strand_id
1 'polypeptide(L)' 'MTQTIGIIGSGLVGKAVARLATAAGYKVVISNSRGADTIKD' A
#
# COMPACT_ATOMS: atom_id res chain seq x y z
N MET A 1 -9.08 11.96 12.87
CA MET A 1 -8.93 10.49 12.83
C MET A 1 -8.36 10.11 11.46
N THR A 2 -7.16 9.56 11.38
CA THR A 2 -6.60 9.06 10.10
C THR A 2 -7.23 7.72 9.75
N GLN A 3 -8.08 7.69 8.71
CA GLN A 3 -8.67 6.46 8.19
C GLN A 3 -7.55 5.54 7.67
N THR A 4 -7.62 4.24 7.98
CA THR A 4 -6.65 3.26 7.50
C THR A 4 -7.17 2.57 6.24
N ILE A 5 -6.34 2.48 5.21
CA ILE A 5 -6.62 1.79 3.94
C ILE A 5 -5.76 0.53 3.85
N GLY A 6 -6.42 -0.62 3.70
CA GLY A 6 -5.76 -1.90 3.44
C GLY A 6 -5.76 -2.23 1.94
N ILE A 7 -4.59 -2.60 1.39
CA ILE A 7 -4.43 -2.99 -0.02
C ILE A 7 -3.90 -4.42 -0.07
N ILE A 8 -4.62 -5.30 -0.76
CA ILE A 8 -4.19 -6.68 -1.03
C ILE A 8 -3.61 -6.72 -2.45
N GLY A 9 -2.29 -6.87 -2.53
CA GLY A 9 -1.51 -6.88 -3.77
C GLY A 9 -0.53 -5.71 -3.87
N SER A 10 0.76 -6.01 -4.05
CA SER A 10 1.86 -5.03 -4.15
C SER A 10 2.40 -4.86 -5.59
N GLY A 11 1.55 -5.10 -6.59
CA GLY A 11 1.89 -4.88 -8.01
C GLY A 11 1.91 -3.41 -8.39
N LEU A 12 2.08 -3.10 -9.68
CA LEU A 12 2.15 -1.72 -10.20
C LEU A 12 0.99 -0.84 -9.71
N VAL A 13 -0.24 -1.33 -9.85
CA VAL A 13 -1.45 -0.59 -9.44
C VAL A 13 -1.52 -0.42 -7.93
N GLY A 14 -1.29 -1.49 -7.17
CA GLY A 14 -1.34 -1.44 -5.70
C GLY A 14 -0.34 -0.45 -5.11
N LYS A 15 0.89 -0.40 -5.66
CA LYS A 15 1.90 0.58 -5.26
C LYS A 15 1.51 2.01 -5.63
N ALA A 16 0.97 2.25 -6.83
CA ALA A 16 0.54 3.59 -7.26
C ALA A 16 -0.59 4.13 -6.37
N VAL A 17 -1.61 3.31 -6.09
CA VAL A 17 -2.71 3.68 -5.21
C VAL A 17 -2.21 3.94 -3.78
N ALA A 18 -1.32 3.11 -3.26
CA ALA A 18 -0.73 3.30 -1.93
C ALA A 18 -0.02 4.66 -1.82
N ARG A 19 0.78 5.03 -2.83
CA ARG A 19 1.48 6.33 -2.85
C ARG A 19 0.50 7.50 -2.83
N LEU A 20 -0.55 7.46 -3.64
CA LEU A 20 -1.58 8.52 -3.68
C LEU A 20 -2.34 8.61 -2.35
N ALA A 21 -2.71 7.47 -1.76
CA ALA A 21 -3.40 7.43 -0.48
C ALA A 21 -2.53 7.97 0.66
N THR A 22 -1.24 7.62 0.72
CA THR A 22 -0.31 8.19 1.70
C THR A 22 -0.14 9.69 1.49
N ALA A 23 -0.02 10.16 0.25
CA ALA A 23 0.06 11.59 -0.06
C ALA A 23 -1.20 12.37 0.36
N ALA A 24 -2.37 11.73 0.33
CA ALA A 24 -3.63 12.29 0.82
C ALA A 24 -3.80 12.23 2.36
N GLY A 25 -2.81 11.73 3.10
CA GLY A 25 -2.82 11.69 4.57
C GLY A 25 -3.47 10.44 5.17
N TYR A 26 -3.73 9.40 4.37
CA TYR A 26 -4.23 8.13 4.89
C TYR A 26 -3.10 7.25 5.44
N LYS A 27 -3.42 6.46 6.47
CA LYS A 27 -2.54 5.37 6.92
C LYS A 27 -2.75 4.19 5.97
N VAL A 28 -1.70 3.70 5.32
CA VAL A 28 -1.80 2.61 4.33
C VAL A 28 -1.11 1.36 4.85
N VAL A 29 -1.76 0.21 4.67
CA VAL A 29 -1.19 -1.13 4.93
C VAL A 29 -1.30 -1.95 3.65
N ILE A 30 -0.19 -2.54 3.19
CA ILE A 30 -0.15 -3.39 2.00
C ILE A 30 0.18 -4.83 2.41
N SER A 31 -0.52 -5.79 1.80
CA SER A 31 -0.21 -7.21 1.86
C SER A 31 0.12 -7.75 0.47
N ASN A 32 0.96 -8.78 0.39
CA ASN A 32 1.19 -9.53 -0.83
C ASN A 32 1.46 -11.02 -0.52
N SER A 33 1.34 -11.89 -1.52
CA SER A 33 1.60 -13.32 -1.37
C SER A 33 3.08 -13.71 -1.42
N ARG A 34 3.95 -12.79 -1.85
CA ARG A 34 5.37 -13.05 -2.13
C ARG A 34 6.30 -12.67 -0.96
N GLY A 35 5.73 -12.28 0.18
CA GLY A 35 6.47 -11.84 1.36
C GLY A 35 6.90 -10.38 1.30
N ALA A 36 7.12 -9.80 2.48
CA ALA A 36 7.41 -8.37 2.65
C ALA A 36 8.68 -7.91 1.90
N ASP A 37 9.68 -8.79 1.73
CA ASP A 37 10.91 -8.45 1.02
C ASP A 37 10.71 -8.09 -0.45
N THR A 38 9.61 -8.54 -1.07
CA THR A 38 9.26 -8.17 -2.44
C THR A 38 8.50 -6.83 -2.53
N ILE A 39 8.22 -6.23 -1.37
CA ILE A 39 7.73 -4.86 -1.21
C ILE A 39 8.93 -3.96 -0.93
N LYS A 40 9.94 -4.04 -1.81
CA LYS A 40 11.00 -3.05 -1.92
C LYS A 40 10.75 -2.27 -3.22
N ASP A 41 11.06 -0.98 -3.18
CA ASP A 41 10.62 0.11 -4.07
C ASP A 41 9.17 0.61 -3.97
#